data_AF-A0A7L1FX00-F1
#
_entry.id   AF-A0A7L1FX00-F1
#
_cell.length_a   1.000
_cell.length_b   1.000
_cell.length_c   1.000
_cell.angle_alpha   90.00
_cell.angle_beta   90.00
_cell.angle_gamma   90.00
#
_symmetry.space_group_name_H-M   'P 1'
#
loop_
_entity.id
_entity.type
_entity.pdbx_description
1 polymer ?
#
loop_
_entity_poly.entity_id
_entity_poly.type
_entity_poly.pdbx_seq_one_letter_code
_entity_poly.pdbx_strand_id
1 'polypeptide(L)'
;VTVKSSDKDPVTAAGQEGDDVPKEEPWKTTLKTTMVHVEAGEFRGHEVSLWDLLHSRYIPEENRKELLEVYEAGELTLEQVKSVVTTIVTRA
;
A
#
# COMPACT_ATOMS: atom_id res chain seq x y z
N VAL A 1 44.48 -10.31 28.90
CA VAL A 1 44.03 -8.90 28.76
C VAL A 1 42.84 -8.91 27.80
N THR A 2 41.61 -8.95 28.32
CA THR A 2 40.76 -7.83 28.79
C THR A 2 40.00 -7.12 27.65
N VAL A 3 38.75 -7.57 27.49
CA VAL A 3 37.47 -6.86 27.25
C VAL A 3 37.37 -5.49 26.54
N LYS A 4 36.19 -5.37 25.88
CA LYS A 4 35.36 -4.18 25.59
C LYS A 4 35.79 -3.30 24.41
N SER A 5 34.90 -2.62 23.68
CA SER A 5 33.44 -2.59 23.48
C SER A 5 33.22 -1.29 22.71
N SER A 6 32.64 -1.31 21.52
CA SER A 6 32.05 -0.11 20.90
C SER A 6 31.02 -0.53 19.86
N ASP A 7 29.78 -0.58 20.32
CA ASP A 7 28.59 0.00 19.72
C ASP A 7 28.72 0.48 18.27
N LYS A 8 28.00 -0.17 17.37
CA LYS A 8 27.60 0.42 16.10
C LYS A 8 26.25 -0.15 15.72
N ASP A 9 25.20 0.46 16.25
CA ASP A 9 23.94 0.50 15.53
C ASP A 9 24.17 1.28 14.22
N PRO A 10 23.73 0.73 13.09
CA PRO A 10 22.98 1.57 12.18
C PRO A 10 21.61 0.96 11.98
N VAL A 11 20.61 1.70 12.47
CA VAL A 11 19.27 1.74 11.91
C VAL A 11 19.36 1.69 10.38
N THR A 12 18.98 0.56 9.79
CA THR A 12 18.60 0.51 8.38
C THR A 12 17.15 0.11 8.36
N ALA A 13 16.34 1.15 8.28
CA ALA A 13 14.93 1.09 7.99
C ALA A 13 14.68 0.27 6.72
N ALA A 14 13.58 -0.49 6.75
CA ALA A 14 12.92 -1.05 5.58
C ALA A 14 13.81 -1.89 4.66
N GLY A 15 14.39 -2.96 5.20
CA GLY A 15 14.77 -4.11 4.38
C GLY A 15 13.51 -4.84 3.90
N GLN A 16 13.08 -4.56 2.67
CA GLN A 16 12.57 -5.62 1.80
C GLN A 16 12.78 -5.23 0.33
N GLU A 17 14.05 -5.28 -0.06
CA GLU A 17 14.41 -5.58 -1.45
C GLU A 17 14.05 -7.05 -1.67
N GLY A 18 12.94 -7.27 -2.36
CA GLY A 18 12.53 -8.54 -2.92
C GLY A 18 12.46 -8.36 -4.43
N ASP A 19 13.63 -8.34 -5.06
CA ASP A 19 13.79 -8.51 -6.50
C ASP A 19 13.52 -10.01 -6.81
N ASP A 20 12.24 -10.36 -6.78
CA ASP A 20 11.67 -11.48 -7.50
C ASP A 20 10.40 -10.85 -8.09
N VAL A 21 10.46 -10.44 -9.36
CA VAL A 21 9.28 -9.98 -10.07
C VAL A 21 8.68 -11.22 -10.75
N PRO A 22 7.71 -11.93 -10.13
CA PRO A 22 6.78 -12.68 -10.93
C PRO A 22 6.13 -11.71 -11.92
N LYS A 23 5.57 -12.21 -13.03
CA LYS A 23 4.84 -11.42 -14.03
C LYS A 23 3.58 -10.75 -13.44
N GLU A 24 3.73 -9.93 -12.41
CA GLU A 24 2.71 -9.10 -11.80
C GLU A 24 2.75 -7.76 -12.53
N GLU A 25 1.59 -7.22 -12.90
CA GLU A 25 1.56 -5.92 -13.57
C GLU A 25 2.25 -4.82 -12.71
N PRO A 26 3.03 -3.91 -13.31
CA PRO A 26 3.77 -2.87 -12.58
C PRO A 26 2.86 -1.98 -11.73
N TRP A 27 1.62 -1.82 -12.17
CA TRP A 27 0.58 -1.09 -11.46
C TRP A 27 0.16 -1.81 -10.16
N LYS A 28 0.16 -3.15 -10.12
CA LYS A 28 -0.16 -3.95 -8.91
C LYS A 28 0.88 -3.75 -7.82
N THR A 29 2.16 -3.86 -8.18
CA THR A 29 3.26 -3.65 -7.24
C THR A 29 3.19 -2.25 -6.63
N THR A 30 2.90 -1.25 -7.46
CA THR A 30 2.74 0.15 -7.01
C THR A 30 1.60 0.29 -5.99
N LEU A 31 0.45 -0.35 -6.22
CA LEU A 31 -0.66 -0.35 -5.26
C LEU A 31 -0.33 -1.11 -3.97
N LYS A 32 0.41 -2.22 -4.05
CA LYS A 32 0.84 -3.03 -2.88
C LYS A 32 1.86 -2.29 -2.02
N THR A 33 2.82 -1.59 -2.62
CA THR A 33 3.86 -0.82 -1.89
C THR A 33 3.34 0.52 -1.37
N THR A 34 2.23 1.01 -1.90
CA THR A 34 1.60 2.24 -1.42
C THR A 34 0.83 2.00 -0.14
N MET A 35 1.42 2.44 0.97
CA MET A 35 0.81 2.40 2.28
C MET A 35 -0.15 3.59 2.49
N VAL A 36 -1.32 3.29 3.04
CA VAL A 36 -2.38 4.27 3.32
C VAL A 36 -2.69 4.21 4.81
N HIS A 37 -2.46 5.33 5.48
CA HIS A 37 -2.93 5.51 6.84
C HIS A 37 -4.43 5.76 6.79
N VAL A 38 -5.20 4.89 7.43
CA VAL A 38 -6.64 5.04 7.49
C VAL A 38 -7.02 5.64 8.84
N GLU A 39 -7.71 6.78 8.83
CA GLU A 39 -8.10 7.49 10.05
C GLU A 39 -9.55 7.17 10.50
N ALA A 40 -10.25 6.31 9.74
CA ALA A 40 -11.66 5.97 9.91
C ALA A 40 -11.97 4.50 9.53
N GLY A 41 -13.12 3.98 9.93
CA GLY A 41 -13.51 2.58 9.69
C GLY A 41 -12.77 1.54 10.56
N GLU A 42 -12.80 0.27 10.13
CA GLU A 42 -12.20 -0.91 10.78
C GLU A 42 -10.67 -0.84 10.76
N PHE A 43 -10.09 -0.18 9.76
CA PHE A 43 -8.64 0.00 9.60
C PHE A 43 -8.10 1.23 10.33
N ARG A 44 -8.91 1.90 11.15
CA ARG A 44 -8.49 3.13 11.86
C ARG A 44 -7.22 2.90 12.69
N GLY A 45 -6.22 3.76 12.48
CA GLY A 45 -4.95 3.71 13.18
C GLY A 45 -4.01 2.59 12.69
N HIS A 46 -4.37 1.90 11.62
CA HIS A 46 -3.52 0.95 10.92
C HIS A 46 -3.05 1.54 9.59
N GLU A 47 -1.84 1.16 9.21
CA GLU A 47 -1.31 1.45 7.90
C GLU A 47 -1.53 0.24 7.00
N VAL A 48 -2.42 0.38 6.03
CA VAL A 48 -2.87 -0.72 5.16
C VAL A 48 -2.47 -0.40 3.73
N SER A 49 -2.02 -1.41 2.98
CA SER A 49 -1.69 -1.21 1.58
C SER A 49 -2.94 -0.80 0.78
N LEU A 50 -2.77 0.09 -0.19
CA LEU A 50 -3.85 0.55 -1.06
C LEU A 50 -4.51 -0.62 -1.79
N TRP A 51 -3.72 -1.61 -2.19
CA TRP A 51 -4.20 -2.87 -2.77
C TRP A 51 -5.11 -3.66 -1.83
N ASP A 52 -4.74 -3.80 -0.56
CA ASP A 52 -5.54 -4.52 0.43
C ASP A 52 -6.85 -3.78 0.72
N LEU A 53 -6.82 -2.44 0.78
CA LEU A 53 -8.04 -1.62 0.87
C LEU A 53 -8.95 -1.78 -0.36
N LEU A 54 -8.39 -1.86 -1.56
CA LEU A 54 -9.13 -2.16 -2.80
C LEU A 54 -9.78 -3.53 -2.78
N HIS A 55 -9.12 -4.52 -2.20
CA HIS A 55 -9.64 -5.89 -2.05
C HIS A 55 -10.47 -6.10 -0.79
N SER A 56 -10.57 -5.09 0.07
CA SER A 56 -11.34 -5.15 1.29
C SER A 56 -12.84 -5.04 1.02
N ARG A 57 -13.65 -5.37 2.02
CA ARG A 57 -15.11 -5.24 1.97
C ARG A 57 -15.63 -3.82 1.75
N TYR A 58 -14.76 -2.81 1.88
CA TYR A 58 -15.10 -1.40 1.68
C TYR A 58 -15.36 -1.07 0.22
N ILE A 59 -14.67 -1.76 -0.70
CA ILE A 59 -14.76 -1.49 -2.12
C ILE A 59 -15.41 -2.71 -2.78
N PRO A 60 -16.64 -2.56 -3.31
CA PRO A 60 -17.26 -3.65 -4.03
C PRO A 60 -16.44 -3.99 -5.28
N GLU A 61 -16.53 -5.25 -5.71
CA GLU A 61 -15.75 -5.75 -6.84
C GLU A 61 -15.94 -4.92 -8.12
N GLU A 62 -17.14 -4.41 -8.38
CA GLU A 62 -17.44 -3.55 -9.52
C GLU A 62 -16.62 -2.25 -9.49
N ASN A 63 -16.67 -1.51 -8.38
CA ASN A 63 -15.85 -0.31 -8.21
C ASN A 63 -14.36 -0.62 -8.29
N ARG A 64 -13.91 -1.73 -7.68
CA ARG A 64 -12.50 -2.15 -7.76
C ARG A 64 -12.08 -2.37 -9.22
N LYS A 65 -12.88 -3.13 -9.98
CA LYS A 65 -12.56 -3.45 -11.37
C LYS A 65 -12.50 -2.19 -12.22
N GLU A 66 -13.50 -1.32 -12.09
CA GLU A 66 -13.54 -0.03 -12.79
C GLU A 66 -12.30 0.81 -12.44
N LEU A 67 -11.98 0.97 -11.14
CA LEU A 67 -10.83 1.75 -10.69
C LEU A 67 -9.50 1.23 -11.22
N LEU A 68 -9.35 -0.10 -11.31
CA LEU A 68 -8.16 -0.76 -11.85
C LEU A 68 -8.08 -0.61 -13.37
N GLU A 69 -9.20 -0.73 -14.09
CA GLU A 69 -9.25 -0.54 -15.55
C GLU A 69 -8.84 0.90 -15.92
N VAL A 70 -9.37 1.91 -15.24
CA VAL A 70 -8.99 3.32 -15.51
C VAL A 70 -7.57 3.65 -15.02
N TYR A 71 -7.08 2.99 -13.97
CA TYR A 71 -5.69 3.14 -13.51
C TYR A 71 -4.70 2.50 -14.49
N GLU A 72 -5.02 1.31 -15.01
CA GLU A 72 -4.24 0.64 -16.06
C GLU A 72 -4.28 1.43 -17.37
N ALA A 73 -5.44 2.01 -17.73
CA ALA A 73 -5.57 2.91 -18.86
C ALA A 73 -4.79 4.23 -18.69
N GLY A 74 -4.30 4.53 -17.47
CA GLY A 74 -3.58 5.75 -17.15
C GLY A 74 -4.48 6.98 -17.02
N GLU A 75 -5.80 6.80 -16.95
CA GLU A 75 -6.76 7.87 -16.71
C GLU A 75 -6.74 8.33 -15.25
N LEU A 76 -6.52 7.39 -14.32
CA LEU A 76 -6.27 7.70 -12.92
C LEU A 76 -4.79 7.58 -12.58
N THR A 77 -4.34 8.45 -11.68
CA THR A 77 -3.02 8.35 -11.05
C THR A 77 -3.12 7.64 -9.70
N LEU A 78 -2.00 7.14 -9.21
CA LEU A 78 -1.90 6.47 -7.91
C LEU A 78 -2.50 7.31 -6.77
N GLU A 79 -2.25 8.62 -6.76
CA GLU A 79 -2.79 9.53 -5.75
C GLU A 79 -4.30 9.66 -5.83
N GLN A 80 -4.88 9.64 -7.04
CA GLN A 80 -6.33 9.66 -7.22
C GLN A 80 -6.96 8.37 -6.71
N VAL A 81 -6.38 7.21 -7.08
CA VAL A 81 -6.80 5.90 -6.56
C VAL A 81 -6.73 5.91 -5.03
N LYS A 82 -5.61 6.37 -4.45
CA LYS A 82 -5.44 6.50 -3.00
C LYS A 82 -6.52 7.38 -2.37
N SER A 83 -6.79 8.54 -2.95
CA SER A 83 -7.79 9.48 -2.45
C SER A 83 -9.20 8.89 -2.49
N VAL A 84 -9.58 8.25 -3.61
CA VAL A 84 -10.88 7.59 -3.76
C VAL A 84 -11.03 6.46 -2.75
N VAL A 85 -10.03 5.59 -2.64
CA VAL A 85 -10.06 4.45 -1.70
C VAL A 85 -10.14 4.94 -0.26
N THR A 86 -9.30 5.91 0.13
CA THR A 86 -9.33 6.50 1.48
C THR A 86 -10.68 7.14 1.77
N THR A 87 -11.27 7.82 0.79
CA THR A 87 -12.61 8.43 0.91
C THR A 87 -13.68 7.37 1.11
N ILE A 88 -13.64 6.26 0.35
CA ILE A 88 -14.59 5.15 0.48
C ILE A 88 -14.47 4.51 1.86
N VAL A 89 -13.26 4.23 2.33
CA VAL A 89 -13.02 3.61 3.64
C VAL A 89 -13.40 4.57 4.77
N THR A 90 -13.23 5.88 4.58
CA THR A 90 -13.58 6.90 5.59
C THR A 90 -15.08 7.11 5.72
N ARG A 91 -15.84 6.96 4.63
CA ARG A 91 -17.29 7.20 4.61
C ARG A 91 -18.13 5.96 4.93
N ALA A 92 -17.53 4.78 4.93
CA ALA A 92 -18.20 3.50 5.13
C ALA A 92 -18.27 3.13 6.61
#